data_AF-A0A9E3FCK8-F1
#
_entry.id   AF-A0A9E3FCK8-F1
#
_cell.length_a   1.000
_cell.length_b   1.000
_cell.length_c   1.000
_cell.angle_alpha   90.00
_cell.angle_beta   90.00
_cell.angle_gamma   90.00
#
_symmetry.space_group_name_H-M   'P 1'
#
loop_
_entity.id
_entity.type
_entity.pdbx_description
1 polymer ?
#
loop_
_entity_poly.entity_id
_entity_poly.type
_entity_poly.pdbx_seq_one_letter_code
_entity_poly.pdbx_strand_id
1 'polypeptide(L)'
;MPYPSVERIELPLLQELAATGGAEHVRFLYDRLVAYFPQLGPEEVLAAGDGHRRQWRRLVQAAARGLDERREIERDRGRWRLTERGKRRVADEEIQFTFDAPPPVESAAAEGLSHVEVQLMLVEVARVLGYHAQAEFDYYDVVWREAEDSPRLSHVFEVQRKGNVDAALAKLKRAYDAQRTRPFLVVDSERDTNRAERQLSLARTGPFHEIGRVTTILSFEQLLRLHRSLTSVGDILAALFDR
;
A
#
# COMPACT_ATOMS: atom_id res chain seq x y z
N MET A 1 22.11 -20.78 -8.11
CA MET A 1 21.90 -20.88 -6.65
C MET A 1 20.50 -20.34 -6.37
N PRO A 2 19.59 -21.13 -5.79
CA PRO A 2 18.17 -20.74 -5.62
C PRO A 2 17.96 -19.69 -4.51
N TYR A 3 18.94 -19.53 -3.60
CA TYR A 3 18.84 -18.57 -2.50
C TYR A 3 19.14 -17.12 -2.93
N PRO A 4 18.40 -16.13 -2.39
CA PRO A 4 18.65 -14.72 -2.66
C PRO A 4 20.01 -14.26 -2.09
N SER A 5 20.52 -13.13 -2.60
CA SER A 5 21.68 -12.45 -1.99
C SER A 5 21.32 -11.93 -0.60
N VAL A 6 22.35 -11.71 0.23
CA VAL A 6 22.19 -11.18 1.59
C VAL A 6 21.46 -9.83 1.58
N GLU A 7 21.83 -8.94 0.65
CA GLU A 7 21.21 -7.61 0.50
C GLU A 7 19.70 -7.71 0.23
N ARG A 8 19.26 -8.68 -0.58
CA ARG A 8 17.83 -8.89 -0.89
C ARG A 8 17.01 -9.36 0.31
N ILE A 9 17.65 -9.88 1.36
CA ILE A 9 16.99 -10.33 2.61
C ILE A 9 16.79 -9.17 3.60
N GLU A 10 17.62 -8.13 3.51
CA GLU A 10 17.63 -7.03 4.47
C GLU A 10 16.31 -6.28 4.54
N LEU A 11 15.74 -5.89 3.41
CA LEU A 11 14.48 -5.14 3.38
C LEU A 11 13.28 -5.97 3.87
N PRO A 12 13.03 -7.19 3.36
CA PRO A 12 12.02 -8.09 3.93
C PRO A 12 12.15 -8.31 5.44
N LEU A 13 13.39 -8.42 5.96
CA LEU A 13 13.65 -8.57 7.39
C LEU A 13 13.23 -7.35 8.19
N LEU A 14 13.48 -6.14 7.69
CA LEU A 14 13.00 -4.90 8.32
C LEU A 14 11.47 -4.77 8.25
N GLN A 15 10.87 -5.11 7.11
CA GLN A 15 9.40 -5.10 6.91
C GLN A 15 8.69 -6.06 7.86
N GLU A 16 9.20 -7.29 8.01
CA GLU A 16 8.65 -8.25 8.97
C GLU A 16 8.76 -7.75 10.42
N LEU A 17 9.90 -7.18 10.80
CA LEU A 17 10.05 -6.60 12.14
C LEU A 17 9.11 -5.41 12.36
N ALA A 18 8.86 -4.59 11.34
CA ALA A 18 7.87 -3.51 11.42
C ALA A 18 6.45 -4.07 11.59
N ALA A 19 6.09 -5.09 10.81
CA ALA A 19 4.77 -5.74 10.85
C ALA A 19 4.46 -6.38 12.21
N THR A 20 5.46 -6.86 12.94
CA THR A 20 5.30 -7.45 14.28
C THR A 20 5.33 -6.45 15.43
N GLY A 21 5.25 -5.15 15.15
CA GLY A 21 5.30 -4.11 16.17
C GLY A 21 6.71 -3.69 16.60
N GLY A 22 7.70 -3.92 15.73
CA GLY A 22 9.06 -3.42 15.88
C GLY A 22 10.02 -4.37 16.60
N ALA A 23 9.59 -5.56 17.03
CA ALA A 23 10.48 -6.58 17.58
C ALA A 23 9.92 -7.99 17.41
N GLU A 24 10.79 -8.97 17.15
CA GLU A 24 10.39 -10.38 17.01
C GLU A 24 11.52 -11.33 17.42
N HIS A 25 11.16 -12.56 17.79
CA HIS A 25 12.12 -13.63 18.01
C HIS A 25 12.61 -14.21 16.68
N VAL A 26 13.93 -14.33 16.52
CA VAL A 26 14.61 -14.72 15.27
C VAL A 26 14.10 -16.04 14.68
N ARG A 27 13.65 -16.97 15.53
CA ARG A 27 13.06 -18.23 15.10
C ARG A 27 11.89 -18.01 14.14
N PHE A 28 10.97 -17.09 14.46
CA PHE A 28 9.79 -16.81 13.63
C PHE A 28 10.15 -16.07 12.36
N LEU A 29 11.20 -15.24 12.40
CA LEU A 29 11.70 -14.52 11.23
C LEU A 29 12.23 -15.48 10.16
N TYR A 30 12.87 -16.60 10.55
CA TYR A 30 13.33 -17.58 9.56
C TYR A 30 12.19 -18.17 8.73
N ASP A 31 11.04 -18.40 9.36
CA ASP A 31 9.90 -19.06 8.73
C ASP A 31 9.12 -18.06 7.86
N ARG A 32 8.87 -16.84 8.37
CA ARG A 32 8.09 -15.81 7.67
C ARG A 32 8.81 -15.24 6.46
N LEU A 33 10.13 -15.04 6.54
CA LEU A 33 10.90 -14.44 5.44
C LEU A 33 10.91 -15.28 4.17
N VAL A 34 10.62 -16.57 4.25
CA VAL A 34 10.55 -17.45 3.08
C VAL A 34 9.48 -16.99 2.10
N ALA A 35 8.35 -16.45 2.59
CA ALA A 35 7.23 -16.01 1.76
C ALA A 35 7.59 -14.83 0.83
N TYR A 36 8.66 -14.10 1.12
CA TYR A 36 9.13 -12.96 0.31
C TYR A 36 9.94 -13.38 -0.93
N PHE A 37 10.26 -14.66 -1.07
CA PHE A 37 11.14 -15.16 -2.12
C PHE A 37 10.46 -16.26 -2.94
N PRO A 38 9.59 -15.90 -3.89
CA PRO A 38 8.84 -16.86 -4.72
C PRO A 38 9.74 -17.73 -5.61
N GLN A 39 11.01 -17.36 -5.79
CA GLN A 39 12.01 -18.19 -6.47
C GLN A 39 12.45 -19.42 -5.65
N LEU A 40 12.11 -19.50 -4.37
CA LEU A 40 12.32 -20.70 -3.55
C LEU A 40 11.22 -21.70 -3.88
N GLY A 41 11.61 -22.87 -4.37
CA GLY A 41 10.69 -23.96 -4.67
C GLY A 41 10.07 -24.58 -3.42
N PRO A 42 8.99 -25.36 -3.55
CA PRO A 42 8.26 -25.94 -2.42
C PRO A 42 9.13 -26.74 -1.45
N GLU A 43 10.12 -27.49 -1.97
CA GLU A 43 11.07 -28.26 -1.15
C GLU A 43 12.01 -27.37 -0.33
N GLU A 44 12.37 -26.19 -0.85
CA GLU A 44 13.25 -25.23 -0.19
C GLU A 44 12.50 -24.43 0.87
N VAL A 45 11.22 -24.14 0.62
CA VAL A 45 10.29 -23.54 1.57
C VAL A 45 10.04 -24.46 2.77
N LEU A 46 9.70 -25.73 2.50
CA LEU A 46 9.53 -26.75 3.54
C LEU A 46 10.81 -26.96 4.36
N ALA A 47 11.97 -27.02 3.69
CA ALA A 47 13.25 -27.20 4.38
C ALA A 47 13.71 -25.97 5.19
N ALA A 48 13.19 -24.78 4.90
CA ALA A 48 13.46 -23.56 5.65
C ALA A 48 12.60 -23.46 6.93
N GLY A 49 11.31 -23.83 6.84
CA GLY A 49 10.34 -23.79 7.94
C GLY A 49 10.62 -24.79 9.08
N ASP A 50 11.25 -25.93 8.79
CA ASP A 50 11.64 -26.90 9.83
C ASP A 50 12.99 -26.56 10.51
N GLY A 51 13.61 -25.44 10.16
CA GLY A 51 14.86 -24.99 10.78
C GLY A 51 16.11 -25.80 10.42
N HIS A 52 16.02 -26.69 9.43
CA HIS A 52 17.07 -27.66 9.12
C HIS A 52 18.13 -27.20 8.11
N ARG A 53 17.93 -26.11 7.36
CA ARG A 53 18.99 -25.56 6.50
C ARG A 53 19.82 -24.49 7.20
N ARG A 54 21.01 -24.90 7.65
CA ARG A 54 22.09 -24.01 8.13
C ARG A 54 22.38 -22.86 7.16
N GLN A 55 22.20 -23.08 5.85
CA GLN A 55 22.45 -22.07 4.81
C GLN A 55 21.47 -20.90 4.88
N TRP A 56 20.16 -21.14 4.95
CA TRP A 56 19.16 -20.07 5.07
C TRP A 56 19.36 -19.24 6.34
N ARG A 57 19.54 -19.93 7.49
CA ARG A 57 19.84 -19.26 8.76
C ARG A 57 21.10 -18.41 8.68
N ARG A 58 22.16 -18.88 8.02
CA ARG A 58 23.40 -18.10 7.81
C ARG A 58 23.14 -16.84 6.99
N LEU A 59 22.33 -16.92 5.94
CA LEU A 59 21.99 -15.75 5.11
C LEU A 59 21.18 -14.72 5.89
N VAL A 60 20.12 -15.14 6.59
CA VAL A 60 19.32 -14.23 7.44
C VAL A 60 20.16 -13.62 8.55
N GLN A 61 21.07 -14.41 9.17
CA GLN A 61 22.00 -13.91 10.18
C GLN A 61 23.05 -12.94 9.60
N ALA A 62 23.50 -13.14 8.36
CA ALA A 62 24.41 -12.24 7.67
C ALA A 62 23.71 -10.91 7.34
N ALA A 63 22.46 -10.97 6.85
CA ALA A 63 21.64 -9.79 6.57
C ALA A 63 21.40 -8.99 7.86
N ALA A 64 20.98 -9.67 8.93
CA ALA A 64 20.80 -9.06 10.23
C ALA A 64 22.08 -8.43 10.80
N ARG A 65 23.25 -9.02 10.52
CA ARG A 65 24.53 -8.42 10.92
C ARG A 65 24.79 -7.11 10.16
N GLY A 66 24.58 -7.08 8.85
CA GLY A 66 24.71 -5.86 8.06
C GLY A 66 23.76 -4.75 8.53
N LEU A 67 22.52 -5.10 8.84
CA LEU A 67 21.52 -4.17 9.41
C LEU A 67 21.93 -3.64 10.80
N ASP A 68 22.46 -4.51 11.67
CA ASP A 68 22.92 -4.17 13.02
C ASP A 68 24.16 -3.26 12.98
N GLU A 69 25.11 -3.54 12.08
CA GLU A 69 26.28 -2.68 11.82
C GLU A 69 25.87 -1.28 11.35
N ARG A 70 24.81 -1.18 10.54
CA ARG A 70 24.21 0.09 10.11
C ARG A 70 23.24 0.69 11.14
N ARG A 71 23.09 0.07 12.32
CA ARG A 71 22.21 0.49 13.42
C ARG A 71 20.73 0.60 13.01
N GLU A 72 20.29 -0.20 12.05
CA GLU A 72 18.89 -0.28 11.61
C GLU A 72 18.08 -1.29 12.43
N ILE A 73 18.75 -2.30 12.98
CA ILE A 73 18.20 -3.19 14.00
C ILE A 73 19.13 -3.25 15.20
N GLU A 74 18.60 -3.73 16.32
CA GLU A 74 19.35 -4.14 17.50
C GLU A 74 19.09 -5.62 17.75
N ARG A 75 20.15 -6.38 18.01
CA ARG A 75 20.09 -7.82 18.24
C ARG A 75 20.38 -8.14 19.71
N ASP A 76 19.42 -8.70 20.44
CA ASP A 76 19.60 -9.13 21.83
C ASP A 76 19.08 -10.55 22.05
N ARG A 77 19.97 -11.48 22.46
CA ARG A 77 19.65 -12.86 22.90
C ARG A 77 18.55 -13.58 22.08
N GLY A 78 18.58 -13.43 20.75
CA GLY A 78 17.63 -14.07 19.83
C GLY A 78 16.35 -13.30 19.56
N ARG A 79 16.13 -12.16 20.22
CA ARG A 79 15.11 -11.17 19.87
C ARG A 79 15.76 -10.02 19.12
N TRP A 80 15.22 -9.69 17.96
CA TRP A 80 15.69 -8.59 17.14
C TRP A 80 14.66 -7.48 17.17
N ARG A 81 15.13 -6.24 17.18
CA ARG A 81 14.30 -5.04 17.35
C ARG A 81 14.69 -4.01 16.31
N LEU A 82 13.68 -3.38 15.73
CA LEU A 82 13.84 -2.30 14.77
C LEU A 82 14.21 -1.01 15.50
N THR A 83 15.24 -0.31 15.03
CA THR A 83 15.59 1.03 15.55
C THR A 83 14.80 2.11 14.81
N GLU A 84 14.87 3.35 15.27
CA GLU A 84 14.30 4.49 14.53
C GLU A 84 14.92 4.65 13.12
N ARG A 85 16.19 4.28 12.94
CA ARG A 85 16.83 4.30 11.62
C ARG A 85 16.29 3.19 10.72
N GLY A 86 16.07 1.99 11.26
CA GLY A 86 15.43 0.90 10.52
C GLY A 86 13.99 1.22 10.15
N LYS A 87 13.22 1.83 11.07
CA LYS A 87 11.86 2.32 10.79
C LYS A 87 11.85 3.33 9.66
N ARG A 88 12.81 4.28 9.63
CA ARG A 88 12.95 5.23 8.52
C ARG A 88 13.26 4.52 7.21
N ARG A 89 14.18 3.55 7.17
CA ARG A 89 14.45 2.79 5.95
C ARG A 89 13.24 1.99 5.46
N VAL A 90 12.46 1.38 6.37
CA VAL A 90 11.19 0.73 6.01
C VAL A 90 10.20 1.75 5.47
N ALA A 91 10.07 2.91 6.12
CA ALA A 91 9.20 3.98 5.64
C ALA A 91 9.66 4.47 4.27
N ASP A 92 10.95 4.78 4.07
CA ASP A 92 11.53 5.24 2.81
C ASP A 92 11.30 4.24 1.65
N GLU A 93 11.24 2.94 1.96
CA GLU A 93 10.99 1.85 0.99
C GLU A 93 9.48 1.52 0.82
N GLU A 94 8.66 1.61 1.87
CA GLU A 94 7.18 1.66 1.76
C GLU A 94 6.75 2.89 0.94
N ILE A 95 7.56 3.94 0.98
CA ILE A 95 7.44 5.19 0.22
C ILE A 95 8.01 5.05 -1.19
N GLN A 96 8.54 3.91 -1.67
CA GLN A 96 8.92 3.75 -3.10
C GLN A 96 7.72 3.48 -4.05
N PHE A 97 6.49 3.79 -3.62
CA PHE A 97 5.40 4.23 -4.50
C PHE A 97 5.18 5.75 -4.41
N THR A 98 6.19 6.52 -4.02
CA THR A 98 6.23 7.94 -4.34
C THR A 98 6.46 8.04 -5.83
N PHE A 99 5.39 8.40 -6.52
CA PHE A 99 5.54 9.19 -7.72
C PHE A 99 6.58 10.28 -7.40
N ASP A 100 7.74 10.27 -8.09
CA ASP A 100 8.76 11.34 -8.00
C ASP A 100 8.06 12.69 -7.92
N ALA A 101 8.61 13.69 -7.21
CA ALA A 101 7.99 15.01 -7.16
C ALA A 101 7.55 15.42 -8.58
N PRO A 102 6.26 15.72 -8.78
CA PRO A 102 5.68 15.96 -10.09
C PRO A 102 6.51 17.03 -10.81
N PRO A 103 6.73 16.92 -12.13
CA PRO A 103 7.19 18.09 -12.87
C PRO A 103 6.19 19.23 -12.63
N PRO A 104 6.64 20.50 -12.50
CA PRO A 104 5.78 21.63 -12.14
C PRO A 104 4.51 21.78 -12.99
N VAL A 105 4.57 21.28 -14.24
CA VAL A 105 3.46 21.26 -15.19
C VAL A 105 2.30 20.36 -14.72
N GLU A 106 2.60 19.27 -14.01
CA GLU A 106 1.59 18.34 -13.49
C GLU A 106 0.92 18.86 -12.23
N SER A 107 1.66 19.52 -11.34
CA SER A 107 1.07 20.21 -10.18
C SER A 107 0.09 21.31 -10.62
N ALA A 108 0.49 22.14 -11.59
CA ALA A 108 -0.38 23.19 -12.12
C ALA A 108 -1.64 22.62 -12.80
N ALA A 109 -1.50 21.51 -13.53
CA ALA A 109 -2.65 20.83 -14.12
C ALA A 109 -3.59 20.24 -13.05
N ALA A 110 -3.03 19.67 -11.97
CA ALA A 110 -3.79 19.08 -10.88
C ALA A 110 -4.56 20.13 -10.06
N GLU A 111 -3.99 21.31 -9.82
CA GLU A 111 -4.66 22.42 -9.12
C GLU A 111 -5.94 22.90 -9.84
N GLY A 112 -5.93 22.80 -11.17
CA GLY A 112 -7.05 23.17 -12.04
C GLY A 112 -8.22 22.17 -12.01
N LEU A 113 -7.99 20.92 -11.60
CA LEU A 113 -8.98 19.86 -11.69
C LEU A 113 -10.23 20.16 -10.87
N SER A 114 -11.38 20.07 -11.53
CA SER A 114 -12.70 20.08 -10.92
C SER A 114 -13.03 18.73 -10.28
N HIS A 115 -14.00 18.75 -9.37
CA HIS A 115 -14.51 17.54 -8.73
C HIS A 115 -15.01 16.52 -9.76
N VAL A 116 -15.71 16.99 -10.79
CA VAL A 116 -16.25 16.15 -11.88
C VAL A 116 -15.13 15.54 -12.73
N GLU A 117 -14.09 16.31 -13.08
CA GLU A 117 -12.95 15.76 -13.84
C GLU A 117 -12.25 14.63 -13.08
N VAL A 118 -12.07 14.80 -11.76
CA VAL A 118 -11.49 13.76 -10.90
C VAL A 118 -12.36 12.49 -10.87
N GLN A 119 -13.69 12.64 -10.78
CA GLN A 119 -14.61 11.49 -10.86
C GLN A 119 -14.50 10.77 -12.21
N LEU A 120 -14.46 11.51 -13.33
CA LEU A 120 -14.31 10.94 -14.67
C LEU A 120 -12.99 10.18 -14.82
N MET A 121 -11.89 10.73 -14.29
CA MET A 121 -10.59 10.05 -14.30
C MET A 121 -10.64 8.73 -13.52
N LEU A 122 -11.34 8.67 -12.38
CA LEU A 122 -11.53 7.43 -11.63
C LEU A 122 -12.33 6.41 -12.44
N VAL A 123 -13.36 6.84 -13.17
CA VAL A 123 -14.15 5.95 -14.06
C VAL A 123 -13.29 5.39 -15.19
N GLU A 124 -12.47 6.23 -15.82
CA GLU A 124 -11.57 5.83 -16.90
C GLU A 124 -10.48 4.86 -16.40
N VAL A 125 -9.87 5.15 -15.24
CA VAL A 125 -8.92 4.24 -14.59
C VAL A 125 -9.57 2.88 -14.34
N ALA A 126 -10.81 2.86 -13.83
CA ALA A 126 -11.53 1.61 -13.60
C ALA A 126 -11.67 0.79 -14.89
N ARG A 127 -12.10 1.45 -15.97
CA ARG A 127 -12.29 0.82 -17.28
C ARG A 127 -11.00 0.19 -17.80
N VAL A 128 -9.89 0.92 -17.74
CA VAL A 128 -8.57 0.39 -18.16
C VAL A 128 -8.16 -0.82 -17.31
N LEU A 129 -8.50 -0.80 -16.03
CA LEU A 129 -8.23 -1.90 -15.10
C LEU A 129 -9.25 -3.04 -15.17
N GLY A 130 -10.28 -2.96 -16.03
CA GLY A 130 -11.30 -3.99 -16.22
C GLY A 130 -12.41 -3.98 -15.16
N TYR A 131 -12.55 -2.91 -14.38
CA TYR A 131 -13.67 -2.72 -13.46
C TYR A 131 -14.83 -1.98 -14.13
N HIS A 132 -16.05 -2.25 -13.66
CA HIS A 132 -17.22 -1.44 -13.97
C HIS A 132 -17.34 -0.30 -12.96
N ALA A 133 -17.31 0.95 -13.42
CA ALA A 133 -17.41 2.13 -12.57
C ALA A 133 -18.63 2.98 -12.84
N GLN A 134 -19.16 3.60 -11.80
CA GLN A 134 -20.26 4.54 -11.86
C GLN A 134 -19.94 5.75 -10.98
N ALA A 135 -20.07 6.96 -11.57
CA ALA A 135 -19.99 8.21 -10.83
C ALA A 135 -21.36 8.55 -10.22
N GLU A 136 -21.34 9.29 -9.10
CA GLU A 136 -22.52 9.76 -8.36
C GLU A 136 -23.50 8.63 -8.02
N PHE A 137 -23.00 7.53 -7.45
CA PHE A 137 -23.80 6.38 -7.07
C PHE A 137 -24.29 6.50 -5.61
N ASP A 138 -25.61 6.58 -5.43
CA ASP A 138 -26.27 6.82 -4.15
C ASP A 138 -25.76 8.09 -3.44
N TYR A 139 -24.85 7.90 -2.48
CA TYR A 139 -24.26 8.96 -1.67
C TYR A 139 -22.74 9.08 -1.88
N TYR A 140 -22.19 8.29 -2.80
CA TYR A 140 -20.76 8.16 -3.06
C TYR A 140 -20.39 8.81 -4.40
N ASP A 141 -19.21 9.41 -4.45
CA ASP A 141 -18.77 10.15 -5.64
C ASP A 141 -18.42 9.20 -6.80
N VAL A 142 -17.72 8.10 -6.53
CA VAL A 142 -17.48 7.02 -7.51
C VAL A 142 -17.48 5.66 -6.81
N VAL A 143 -18.02 4.65 -7.48
CA VAL A 143 -17.96 3.26 -7.04
C VAL A 143 -17.48 2.34 -8.15
N TRP A 144 -16.71 1.31 -7.81
CA TRP A 144 -16.28 0.27 -8.75
C TRP A 144 -16.84 -1.10 -8.38
N ARG A 145 -17.08 -1.93 -9.38
CA ARG A 145 -17.51 -3.33 -9.29
C ARG A 145 -16.66 -4.20 -10.20
N GLU A 146 -16.53 -5.47 -9.86
CA GLU A 146 -15.83 -6.45 -10.71
C GLU A 146 -16.58 -6.72 -12.03
N ALA A 147 -17.91 -6.64 -11.99
CA ALA A 147 -18.79 -6.75 -13.15
C ALA A 147 -19.98 -5.79 -12.97
N GLU A 148 -20.65 -5.43 -14.06
CA GLU A 148 -21.78 -4.49 -14.07
C GLU A 148 -22.94 -4.94 -13.15
N ASP A 149 -23.26 -6.24 -13.22
CA ASP A 149 -24.33 -6.90 -12.48
C ASP A 149 -23.93 -7.32 -11.06
N SER A 150 -22.66 -7.08 -10.67
CA SER A 150 -22.20 -7.47 -9.34
C SER A 150 -22.95 -6.68 -8.26
N PRO A 151 -23.61 -7.38 -7.31
CA PRO A 151 -24.35 -6.71 -6.24
C PRO A 151 -23.42 -6.05 -5.21
N ARG A 152 -22.12 -6.39 -5.21
CA ARG A 152 -21.14 -5.88 -4.26
C ARG A 152 -20.26 -4.81 -4.88
N LEU A 153 -20.12 -3.72 -4.16
CA LEU A 153 -19.13 -2.69 -4.46
C LEU A 153 -17.75 -3.21 -4.04
N SER A 154 -16.78 -3.13 -4.96
CA SER A 154 -15.39 -3.50 -4.69
C SER A 154 -14.60 -2.34 -4.10
N HIS A 155 -14.77 -1.13 -4.67
CA HIS A 155 -14.09 0.09 -4.27
C HIS A 155 -15.11 1.23 -4.16
N VAL A 156 -14.91 2.14 -3.21
CA VAL A 156 -15.72 3.35 -3.03
C VAL A 156 -14.79 4.53 -2.85
N PHE A 157 -15.08 5.61 -3.59
CA PHE A 157 -14.26 6.81 -3.63
C PHE A 157 -15.07 8.02 -3.17
N GLU A 158 -14.45 8.86 -2.35
CA GLU A 158 -14.91 10.21 -2.05
C GLU A 158 -13.84 11.22 -2.49
N VAL A 159 -14.25 12.24 -3.22
CA VAL A 159 -13.39 13.27 -3.80
C VAL A 159 -13.61 14.58 -3.04
N GLN A 160 -12.57 15.06 -2.36
CA GLN A 160 -12.63 16.27 -1.55
C GLN A 160 -11.78 17.39 -2.15
N ARG A 161 -12.47 18.48 -2.49
CA ARG A 161 -11.86 19.75 -2.90
C ARG A 161 -12.36 20.85 -1.96
N LYS A 162 -11.50 21.37 -1.06
CA LYS A 162 -11.91 22.32 -0.01
C LYS A 162 -13.11 21.88 0.84
N GLY A 163 -13.39 20.57 0.86
CA GLY A 163 -14.59 19.96 1.44
C GLY A 163 -14.38 19.50 2.89
N ASN A 164 -15.33 18.73 3.40
CA ASN A 164 -15.24 18.19 4.76
C ASN A 164 -14.75 16.73 4.73
N VAL A 165 -13.46 16.57 5.00
CA VAL A 165 -12.77 15.26 5.13
C VAL A 165 -13.53 14.31 6.06
N ASP A 166 -14.08 14.80 7.17
CA ASP A 166 -14.74 13.97 8.19
C ASP A 166 -16.03 13.36 7.64
N ALA A 167 -16.78 14.13 6.84
CA ALA A 167 -18.01 13.67 6.21
C ALA A 167 -17.71 12.61 5.15
N ALA A 168 -16.64 12.80 4.37
CA ALA A 168 -16.15 11.81 3.42
C ALA A 168 -15.74 10.51 4.12
N LEU A 169 -14.93 10.59 5.18
CA LEU A 169 -14.53 9.41 5.95
C LEU A 169 -15.72 8.70 6.60
N ALA A 170 -16.75 9.42 7.04
CA ALA A 170 -17.98 8.81 7.55
C ALA A 170 -18.72 8.00 6.48
N LYS A 171 -18.84 8.52 5.25
CA LYS A 171 -19.41 7.77 4.13
C LYS A 171 -18.56 6.54 3.78
N LEU A 172 -17.25 6.70 3.69
CA LEU A 172 -16.31 5.60 3.41
C LEU A 172 -16.41 4.49 4.48
N LYS A 173 -16.50 4.87 5.76
CA LYS A 173 -16.72 3.91 6.86
C LYS A 173 -18.05 3.17 6.69
N ARG A 174 -19.13 3.88 6.36
CA ARG A 174 -20.44 3.26 6.13
C ARG A 174 -20.38 2.23 5.00
N ALA A 175 -19.71 2.54 3.90
CA ALA A 175 -19.52 1.60 2.80
C ALA A 175 -18.73 0.35 3.24
N TYR A 176 -17.64 0.56 3.97
CA TYR A 176 -16.80 -0.51 4.50
C TYR A 176 -17.57 -1.42 5.46
N ASP A 177 -18.33 -0.86 6.38
CA ASP A 177 -19.10 -1.64 7.35
C ASP A 177 -20.21 -2.46 6.68
N ALA A 178 -20.82 -1.92 5.62
CA ALA A 178 -21.92 -2.57 4.91
C ALA A 178 -21.45 -3.71 3.99
N GLN A 179 -20.37 -3.51 3.23
CA GLN A 179 -19.98 -4.43 2.16
C GLN A 179 -18.50 -4.82 2.15
N ARG A 180 -17.71 -4.35 3.12
CA ARG A 180 -16.25 -4.55 3.18
C ARG A 180 -15.54 -4.05 1.91
N THR A 181 -16.01 -2.94 1.36
CA THR A 181 -15.41 -2.27 0.20
C THR A 181 -13.99 -1.79 0.49
N ARG A 182 -13.19 -1.50 -0.53
CA ARG A 182 -11.91 -0.81 -0.38
C ARG A 182 -12.14 0.71 -0.44
N PRO A 183 -11.95 1.46 0.66
CA PRO A 183 -12.23 2.89 0.66
C PRO A 183 -11.07 3.71 0.11
N PHE A 184 -11.38 4.73 -0.69
CA PHE A 184 -10.42 5.69 -1.24
C PHE A 184 -10.88 7.11 -0.95
N LEU A 185 -10.01 7.90 -0.33
CA LEU A 185 -10.22 9.33 -0.15
C LEU A 185 -9.29 10.08 -1.11
N VAL A 186 -9.87 10.81 -2.05
CA VAL A 186 -9.12 11.59 -3.04
C VAL A 186 -9.14 13.07 -2.63
N VAL A 187 -7.98 13.69 -2.41
CA VAL A 187 -7.86 15.05 -1.83
C VAL A 187 -7.06 16.01 -2.70
N ASP A 188 -7.41 17.29 -2.66
CA ASP A 188 -6.76 18.35 -3.46
C ASP A 188 -5.56 19.02 -2.78
N SER A 189 -5.32 18.73 -1.50
CA SER A 189 -4.31 19.45 -0.71
C SER A 189 -3.58 18.57 0.32
N GLU A 190 -2.32 18.95 0.58
CA GLU A 190 -1.50 18.33 1.63
C GLU A 190 -2.11 18.52 3.03
N ARG A 191 -2.81 19.64 3.24
CA ARG A 191 -3.53 19.92 4.49
C ARG A 191 -4.61 18.87 4.75
N ASP A 192 -5.40 18.54 3.73
CA ASP A 192 -6.48 17.57 3.84
C ASP A 192 -5.95 16.14 3.94
N THR A 193 -4.83 15.85 3.26
CA THR A 193 -4.06 14.59 3.42
C THR A 193 -3.67 14.39 4.88
N ASN A 194 -2.95 15.36 5.45
CA ASN A 194 -2.50 15.33 6.85
C ASN A 194 -3.68 15.23 7.84
N ARG A 195 -4.82 15.85 7.52
CA ARG A 195 -6.04 15.75 8.34
C ARG A 195 -6.63 14.33 8.30
N ALA A 196 -6.76 13.76 7.10
CA ALA A 196 -7.28 12.41 6.91
C ALA A 196 -6.40 11.37 7.61
N GLU A 197 -5.08 11.47 7.48
CA GLU A 197 -4.13 10.57 8.15
C GLU A 197 -4.28 10.60 9.68
N ARG A 198 -4.39 11.79 10.28
CA ARG A 198 -4.64 11.90 11.73
C ARG A 198 -5.94 11.22 12.15
N GLN A 199 -6.97 11.28 11.33
CA GLN A 199 -8.27 10.70 11.61
C GLN A 199 -8.32 9.19 11.43
N LEU A 200 -7.53 8.67 10.49
CA LEU A 200 -7.35 7.25 10.22
C LEU A 200 -6.31 6.59 11.13
N SER A 201 -5.55 7.38 11.90
CA SER A 201 -4.44 6.92 12.71
C SER A 201 -4.78 5.69 13.57
N LEU A 202 -4.00 4.62 13.34
CA LEU A 202 -4.16 3.30 13.93
C LEU A 202 -3.73 3.21 15.40
N ALA A 203 -3.16 4.28 15.96
CA ALA A 203 -2.84 4.39 17.38
C ALA A 203 -4.07 4.41 18.31
N ARG A 204 -5.27 4.03 17.80
CA ARG A 204 -6.59 4.07 18.45
C ARG A 204 -7.02 5.46 18.94
N THR A 205 -6.42 6.51 18.40
CA THR A 205 -6.76 7.91 18.73
C THR A 205 -7.59 8.58 17.64
N GLY A 206 -7.58 8.05 16.42
CA GLY A 206 -8.36 8.57 15.30
C GLY A 206 -9.83 8.13 15.36
N PRO A 207 -10.82 9.01 15.09
CA PRO A 207 -12.23 8.65 15.05
C PRO A 207 -12.57 7.55 14.03
N PHE A 208 -11.73 7.38 12.99
CA PHE A 208 -11.91 6.43 11.90
C PHE A 208 -10.81 5.34 11.88
N HIS A 209 -10.14 5.09 13.01
CA HIS A 209 -9.06 4.10 13.11
C HIS A 209 -9.44 2.68 12.64
N GLU A 210 -10.71 2.30 12.71
CA GLU A 210 -11.23 1.00 12.25
C GLU A 210 -11.02 0.77 10.75
N ILE A 211 -11.08 1.83 9.94
CA ILE A 211 -10.85 1.76 8.49
C ILE A 211 -9.44 2.23 8.10
N GLY A 212 -8.62 2.66 9.07
CA GLY A 212 -7.31 3.23 8.81
C GLY A 212 -6.34 2.33 8.04
N ARG A 213 -6.46 1.00 8.19
CA ARG A 213 -5.60 0.03 7.48
C ARG A 213 -6.02 -0.23 6.04
N VAL A 214 -7.28 0.05 5.72
CA VAL A 214 -7.89 -0.34 4.44
C VAL A 214 -8.19 0.86 3.56
N THR A 215 -8.22 2.07 4.13
CA THR A 215 -8.44 3.31 3.39
C THR A 215 -7.16 3.77 2.74
N THR A 216 -7.20 4.00 1.43
CA THR A 216 -6.12 4.63 0.68
C THR A 216 -6.41 6.12 0.50
N ILE A 217 -5.43 6.98 0.77
CA ILE A 217 -5.52 8.42 0.44
C ILE A 217 -4.76 8.65 -0.86
N LEU A 218 -5.37 9.35 -1.82
CA LEU A 218 -4.74 9.76 -3.07
C LEU A 218 -4.86 11.27 -3.23
N SER A 219 -3.78 11.94 -3.60
CA SER A 219 -3.87 13.33 -4.05
C SER A 219 -4.39 13.41 -5.49
N PHE A 220 -4.95 14.56 -5.88
CA PHE A 220 -5.37 14.81 -7.26
C PHE A 220 -4.22 14.62 -8.25
N GLU A 221 -3.02 14.98 -7.84
CA GLU A 221 -1.81 14.84 -8.63
C GLU A 221 -1.38 13.38 -8.80
N GLN A 222 -1.47 12.56 -7.74
CA GLN A 222 -1.23 11.12 -7.84
C GLN A 222 -2.24 10.46 -8.78
N LEU A 223 -3.52 10.84 -8.68
CA LEU A 223 -4.55 10.34 -9.59
C LEU A 223 -4.29 10.77 -11.04
N LEU A 224 -3.88 12.01 -11.29
CA LEU A 224 -3.55 12.50 -12.63
C LEU A 224 -2.42 11.70 -13.26
N ARG A 225 -1.39 11.40 -12.50
CA ARG A 225 -0.27 10.58 -12.97
C ARG A 225 -0.67 9.15 -13.21
N LEU A 226 -1.45 8.55 -12.31
CA LEU A 226 -2.00 7.21 -12.48
C LEU A 226 -2.84 7.12 -13.75
N HIS A 227 -3.78 8.05 -13.92
CA HIS A 227 -4.67 8.12 -15.07
C HIS A 227 -3.90 8.22 -16.39
N ARG A 228 -2.96 9.16 -16.51
CA ARG A 228 -2.12 9.31 -17.71
C ARG A 228 -1.27 8.08 -17.98
N SER A 229 -0.66 7.52 -16.94
CA SER A 229 0.21 6.34 -17.09
C SER A 229 -0.60 5.16 -17.61
N LEU A 230 -1.74 4.86 -16.98
CA LEU A 230 -2.59 3.73 -17.37
C LEU A 230 -3.22 3.92 -18.74
N THR A 231 -3.72 5.12 -19.06
CA THR A 231 -4.31 5.40 -20.38
C THR A 231 -3.27 5.33 -21.50
N SER A 232 -2.02 5.74 -21.24
CA SER A 232 -0.95 5.67 -22.25
C SER A 232 -0.56 4.23 -22.65
N VAL A 233 -0.82 3.25 -21.79
CA VAL A 233 -0.49 1.83 -22.03
C VAL A 233 -1.74 0.95 -22.12
N GLY A 234 -2.93 1.53 -22.26
CA GLY A 234 -4.22 0.81 -22.19
C GLY A 234 -4.30 -0.38 -23.14
N ASP A 235 -3.87 -0.21 -24.39
CA ASP A 235 -3.88 -1.28 -25.39
C ASP A 235 -2.96 -2.46 -25.02
N ILE A 236 -1.81 -2.16 -24.41
CA ILE A 236 -0.87 -3.18 -23.92
C ILE A 236 -1.48 -3.92 -22.74
N LEU A 237 -2.14 -3.21 -21.82
CA LEU A 237 -2.82 -3.81 -20.68
C LEU A 237 -3.96 -4.73 -21.15
N ALA A 238 -4.76 -4.32 -22.14
CA ALA A 238 -5.80 -5.17 -22.73
C ALA A 238 -5.21 -6.46 -23.33
N ALA A 239 -4.13 -6.34 -24.10
CA ALA A 239 -3.44 -7.48 -24.69
C ALA A 239 -2.82 -8.44 -23.65
N LEU A 240 -2.35 -7.93 -22.50
CA LEU A 240 -1.74 -8.74 -21.44
C LEU A 240 -2.75 -9.50 -20.59
N PHE A 241 -3.92 -8.93 -20.36
CA PHE A 241 -4.93 -9.48 -19.46
C PHE A 241 -6.08 -10.19 -20.18
N ASP A 242 -5.99 -10.35 -21.51
CA ASP A 242 -7.00 -11.00 -22.35
C ASP A 242 -8.40 -10.40 -22.11
N ARG A 243 -8.44 -9.05 -22.07
CA ARG A 243 -9.63 -8.24 -21.77
C ARG A 243 -10.17 -7.55 -23.01
#